data_AF-A0A528G0I6-F1
#
_entry.id   AF-A0A528G0I6-F1
#
_cell.length_a   1.000
_cell.length_b   1.000
_cell.length_c   1.000
_cell.angle_alpha   90.00
_cell.angle_beta   90.00
_cell.angle_gamma   90.00
#
_symmetry.space_group_name_H-M   'P 1'
#
loop_
_entity.id
_entity.type
_entity.pdbx_description
1 polymer ?
#
loop_
_entity_poly.entity_id
_entity_poly.type
_entity_poly.pdbx_seq_one_letter_code
_entity_poly.pdbx_strand_id
1 'polypeptide(L)'
;VLSTQGLSWTVILLQTKDPLLSNVKIREALAHAADINQIAAASTSGAATGGPSAVAQASSFFDDDFLKWPEYDPVKAKALLDEAGYKGEPIKI
;
A
#
# COMPACT_ATOMS: atom_id res chain seq x y z
N VAL A 1 24.62 2.29 -17.67
CA VAL A 1 23.66 1.22 -17.98
C VAL A 1 22.31 1.70 -17.48
N LEU A 2 21.29 1.83 -18.33
CA LEU A 2 19.93 2.14 -17.87
C LEU A 2 19.36 0.85 -17.29
N SER A 3 19.12 0.80 -15.99
CA SER A 3 18.47 -0.32 -15.32
C SER A 3 17.00 0.01 -15.07
N THR A 4 16.09 -0.85 -15.51
CA THR A 4 14.66 -0.76 -15.16
C THR A 4 14.40 -1.58 -13.89
N GLN A 5 13.50 -1.10 -13.03
CA GLN A 5 13.10 -1.86 -11.84
C GLN A 5 12.49 -3.22 -12.23
N GLY A 6 13.09 -4.29 -11.68
CA GLY A 6 12.52 -5.64 -11.70
C GLY A 6 11.42 -5.80 -10.64
N LEU A 7 10.89 -7.02 -10.51
CA LEU A 7 9.86 -7.33 -9.54
C LEU A 7 10.46 -7.98 -8.28
N SER A 8 10.22 -7.37 -7.12
CA SER A 8 10.39 -7.99 -5.81
C SER A 8 9.08 -7.84 -5.06
N TRP A 9 8.53 -8.96 -4.57
CA TRP A 9 7.22 -8.98 -3.88
C TRP A 9 7.39 -8.84 -2.38
N THR A 10 7.01 -7.66 -1.87
CA THR A 10 6.75 -7.44 -0.45
C THR A 10 5.33 -6.88 -0.33
N VAL A 11 4.40 -7.68 0.18
CA VAL A 11 2.97 -7.35 0.22
C VAL A 11 2.39 -7.57 1.62
N ILE A 12 1.41 -6.75 1.98
CA ILE A 12 0.56 -6.96 3.16
C ILE A 12 -0.78 -7.51 2.68
N LEU A 13 -1.12 -8.73 3.09
CA LEU A 13 -2.39 -9.36 2.74
C LEU A 13 -3.45 -9.02 3.78
N LEU A 14 -4.59 -8.50 3.35
CA LEU A 14 -5.70 -8.12 4.23
C LEU A 14 -6.83 -9.17 4.18
N GLN A 15 -7.27 -9.64 5.34
CA GLN A 15 -8.37 -10.62 5.43
C GLN A 15 -9.74 -9.94 5.34
N THR A 16 -10.41 -10.05 4.21
CA THR A 16 -11.71 -9.39 3.96
C THR A 16 -12.90 -9.99 4.71
N LYS A 17 -12.71 -11.13 5.40
CA LYS A 17 -13.72 -11.75 6.29
C LYS A 17 -13.57 -11.34 7.76
N ASP A 18 -12.48 -10.67 8.12
CA ASP A 18 -12.32 -10.12 9.45
C ASP A 18 -13.36 -9.01 9.69
N PRO A 19 -14.00 -8.91 10.88
CA PRO A 19 -15.06 -7.92 11.12
C PRO A 19 -14.63 -6.47 10.83
N LEU A 20 -13.39 -6.10 11.15
CA LEU A 20 -12.88 -4.75 10.92
C LEU A 20 -12.44 -4.59 9.46
N LEU A 21 -11.59 -5.49 8.96
CA LEU A 21 -11.03 -5.38 7.61
C LEU A 21 -12.04 -5.68 6.48
N SER A 22 -13.22 -6.20 6.82
CA SER A 22 -14.35 -6.30 5.87
C SER A 22 -14.82 -4.92 5.39
N ASN A 23 -14.68 -3.87 6.22
CA ASN A 23 -15.00 -2.50 5.84
C ASN A 23 -13.94 -1.94 4.88
N VAL A 24 -14.37 -1.55 3.68
CA VAL A 24 -13.47 -1.00 2.64
C VAL A 24 -12.76 0.25 3.11
N LYS A 25 -13.44 1.14 3.87
CA LYS A 25 -12.84 2.37 4.37
C LYS A 25 -11.67 2.12 5.31
N ILE A 26 -11.71 1.03 6.10
CA ILE A 26 -10.58 0.64 6.95
C ILE A 26 -9.39 0.20 6.09
N ARG A 27 -9.62 -0.53 5.00
CA ARG A 27 -8.53 -0.93 4.08
C ARG A 27 -7.96 0.26 3.31
N GLU A 28 -8.79 1.20 2.89
CA GLU A 28 -8.36 2.46 2.28
C GLU A 28 -7.56 3.32 3.25
N ALA A 29 -7.98 3.39 4.52
CA ALA A 29 -7.23 4.07 5.56
C ALA A 29 -5.85 3.44 5.78
N LEU A 30 -5.75 2.11 5.80
CA LEU A 30 -4.47 1.40 5.88
C LEU A 30 -3.55 1.72 4.69
N ALA A 31 -4.10 1.80 3.47
CA ALA A 31 -3.33 2.17 2.29
C ALA A 31 -2.79 3.61 2.38
N HIS A 32 -3.61 4.56 2.85
CA HIS A 32 -3.18 5.95 3.08
C HIS A 32 -2.20 6.09 4.27
N ALA A 33 -2.24 5.19 5.25
CA ALA A 33 -1.36 5.23 6.42
C ALA A 33 0.03 4.63 6.19
N ALA A 34 0.25 3.92 5.07
CA ALA A 34 1.51 3.25 4.78
C ALA A 34 2.33 3.99 3.72
N ASP A 35 3.48 4.55 4.11
CA ASP A 35 4.46 5.11 3.17
C ASP A 35 5.29 3.99 2.54
N ILE A 36 4.82 3.51 1.39
CA ILE A 36 5.46 2.40 0.66
C ILE A 36 6.90 2.74 0.19
N ASN A 37 7.21 4.02 -0.03
CA ASN A 37 8.54 4.44 -0.44
C ASN A 37 9.49 4.44 0.74
N GLN A 38 9.06 4.95 1.89
CA GLN A 38 9.85 4.87 3.11
C GLN A 38 10.11 3.42 3.52
N ILE A 39 9.10 2.54 3.44
CA ILE A 39 9.24 1.10 3.73
C ILE A 39 10.25 0.45 2.77
N ALA A 40 10.13 0.69 1.46
CA ALA A 40 11.05 0.13 0.47
C ALA A 40 12.48 0.63 0.71
N ALA A 41 12.67 1.93 0.92
CA ALA A 41 13.97 2.51 1.21
C ALA A 41 14.59 1.92 2.48
N ALA A 42 13.83 1.79 3.56
CA ALA A 42 14.31 1.19 4.81
C ALA A 42 14.71 -0.28 4.63
N SER A 43 13.92 -1.07 3.89
CA SER A 43 14.18 -2.50 3.66
C SER A 43 15.37 -2.78 2.72
N THR A 44 15.68 -1.83 1.82
CA THR A 44 16.69 -2.01 0.77
C THR A 44 17.90 -1.10 0.93
N SER A 45 18.03 -0.40 2.08
CA SER A 45 19.05 0.63 2.30
C SER A 45 19.07 1.70 1.19
N GLY A 46 17.89 2.06 0.69
CA GLY A 46 17.68 3.06 -0.36
C GLY A 46 17.89 2.57 -1.80
N ALA A 47 18.13 1.27 -2.01
CA ALA A 47 18.39 0.73 -3.35
C ALA A 47 17.15 0.62 -4.24
N ALA A 48 15.93 0.64 -3.67
CA ALA A 48 14.68 0.53 -4.42
C ALA A 48 13.63 1.53 -3.92
N THR A 49 12.69 1.88 -4.82
CA THR A 49 11.45 2.60 -4.47
C THR A 49 10.30 1.61 -4.32
N GLY A 50 9.26 2.02 -3.58
CA GLY A 50 8.04 1.23 -3.48
C GLY A 50 7.23 1.33 -4.77
N GLY A 51 6.60 0.22 -5.16
CA GLY A 51 5.70 0.18 -6.30
C GLY A 51 4.36 -0.46 -5.90
N PRO A 52 3.21 0.10 -6.28
CA PRO A 52 1.90 -0.48 -5.96
C PRO A 52 1.50 -1.61 -6.91
N SER A 53 2.25 -1.81 -7.99
CA SER A 53 1.92 -2.75 -9.05
C SER A 53 2.42 -4.17 -8.75
N ALA A 54 1.56 -5.16 -8.99
CA ALA A 54 1.95 -6.56 -9.10
C ALA A 54 2.65 -6.89 -10.44
N VAL A 55 2.58 -5.97 -11.42
CA VAL A 55 3.20 -6.08 -12.74
C VAL A 55 4.49 -5.27 -12.75
N ALA A 56 5.61 -5.93 -13.06
CA ALA A 56 6.91 -5.27 -13.15
C ALA A 56 6.91 -4.17 -14.23
N GLN A 57 7.56 -3.03 -13.97
CA GLN A 57 7.70 -1.95 -14.97
C GLN A 57 8.42 -2.40 -16.25
N ALA A 58 9.31 -3.39 -16.17
CA ALA A 58 9.97 -3.99 -17.33
C ALA A 58 9.06 -4.88 -18.18
N SER A 59 7.85 -5.19 -17.72
CA SER A 59 6.89 -6.04 -18.43
C SER A 59 6.27 -5.31 -19.62
N SER A 60 6.05 -6.01 -20.72
CA SER A 60 5.27 -5.49 -21.86
C SER A 60 3.79 -5.26 -21.55
N PHE A 61 3.30 -5.77 -20.42
CA PHE A 61 1.93 -5.59 -19.95
C PHE A 61 1.78 -4.42 -18.97
N PHE A 62 2.87 -3.73 -18.66
CA PHE A 62 2.83 -2.57 -17.77
C PHE A 62 2.33 -1.33 -18.51
N ASP A 63 1.54 -0.52 -17.83
CA ASP A 63 1.13 0.82 -18.21
C ASP A 63 1.05 1.73 -16.96
N ASP A 64 0.84 3.02 -17.17
CA ASP A 64 0.82 4.01 -16.08
C ASP A 64 -0.38 3.86 -15.13
N ASP A 65 -1.43 3.13 -15.52
CA ASP A 65 -2.58 2.90 -14.64
C ASP A 65 -2.20 2.01 -13.44
N PHE A 66 -1.18 1.15 -13.59
CA PHE A 66 -0.61 0.37 -12.49
C PHE A 66 0.11 1.20 -11.43
N LEU A 67 0.38 2.49 -11.70
CA LEU A 67 0.96 3.42 -10.72
C LEU A 67 -0.11 4.11 -9.86
N LYS A 68 -1.40 3.98 -10.20
CA LYS A 68 -2.50 4.57 -9.43
C LYS A 68 -2.63 3.85 -8.09
N TRP A 69 -2.31 4.55 -7.02
CA TRP A 69 -2.40 4.06 -5.66
C TRP A 69 -2.75 5.20 -4.69
N PRO A 70 -3.45 4.93 -3.57
CA PRO A 70 -3.62 5.92 -2.51
C PRO A 70 -2.29 6.52 -2.08
N GLU A 71 -2.19 7.85 -2.10
CA GLU A 71 -1.01 8.56 -1.60
C GLU A 71 -0.85 8.36 -0.09
N TYR A 72 0.38 8.46 0.41
CA TYR A 72 0.59 8.50 1.86
C TYR A 72 -0.01 9.78 2.45
N ASP A 73 -1.11 9.63 3.19
CA ASP A 73 -1.86 10.72 3.81
C ASP A 73 -2.46 10.25 5.15
N PRO A 74 -1.73 10.40 6.26
CA PRO A 74 -2.22 10.05 7.59
C PRO A 74 -3.47 10.83 8.02
N VAL A 75 -3.69 12.04 7.49
CA VAL A 75 -4.87 12.85 7.82
C VAL A 75 -6.11 12.23 7.19
N LYS A 76 -6.03 11.87 5.91
CA LYS A 76 -7.10 11.16 5.21
C LYS A 76 -7.33 9.76 5.76
N ALA A 77 -6.27 9.05 6.14
CA ALA A 77 -6.39 7.77 6.83
C ALA A 77 -7.23 7.90 8.11
N LYS A 78 -6.95 8.90 8.95
CA LYS A 78 -7.73 9.17 10.16
C LYS A 78 -9.19 9.50 9.85
N ALA A 79 -9.45 10.35 8.86
CA ALA A 79 -10.81 10.69 8.45
C ALA A 79 -11.61 9.45 7.99
N LEU A 80 -11.00 8.56 7.21
CA LEU A 80 -11.61 7.30 6.77
C LEU A 80 -11.91 6.36 7.94
N LEU A 81 -11.04 6.30 8.95
CA LEU A 81 -11.27 5.51 10.17
C LEU A 81 -12.43 6.08 11.00
N ASP A 82 -12.51 7.41 11.14
CA ASP A 82 -13.61 8.09 11.83
C ASP A 82 -14.94 7.81 11.10
N GLU A 83 -14.96 7.93 9.77
CA GLU A 83 -16.12 7.60 8.94
C GLU A 83 -16.52 6.12 8.99
N ALA A 84 -15.56 5.23 9.22
CA ALA A 84 -15.80 3.81 9.41
C ALA A 84 -16.36 3.48 10.81
N GLY A 85 -16.39 4.45 11.73
CA GLY A 85 -16.77 4.24 13.12
C GLY A 85 -15.77 3.39 13.90
N TYR A 86 -14.52 3.34 13.44
CA TYR A 86 -13.44 2.59 14.08
C TYR A 86 -13.12 3.18 15.46
N LYS A 87 -13.02 2.34 16.48
CA LYS A 87 -12.85 2.79 17.88
C LYS A 87 -11.42 2.60 18.39
N GLY A 88 -10.49 2.24 17.50
CA GLY A 88 -9.10 1.94 17.86
C GLY A 88 -8.88 0.49 18.29
N GLU A 89 -9.76 -0.43 17.90
CA GLU A 89 -9.61 -1.86 18.18
C GLU A 89 -8.35 -2.42 17.52
N PRO A 90 -7.55 -3.26 18.19
CA PRO A 90 -6.33 -3.81 17.58
C PRO A 90 -6.61 -4.51 16.23
N ILE A 91 -5.90 -4.11 15.19
CA ILE A 91 -5.93 -4.78 13.89
C ILE A 91 -4.79 -5.80 13.85
N LYS A 92 -5.13 -7.06 13.59
CA LYS A 92 -4.14 -8.12 13.40
C LYS A 92 -3.90 -8.33 11.91
N ILE A 93 -2.65 -8.16 11.49
CA ILE A 93 -2.15 -8.39 10.13
C ILE A 93 -1.16 -9.56 10.12
#